data_AF-A0A3D5K949-F1
#
_entry.id   AF-A0A3D5K949-F1
#
_cell.length_a   1.000
_cell.length_b   1.000
_cell.length_c   1.000
_cell.angle_alpha   90.00
_cell.angle_beta   90.00
_cell.angle_gamma   90.00
#
_symmetry.space_group_name_H-M   'P 1'
#
loop_
_entity.id
_entity.type
_entity.pdbx_description
1 polymer ?
#
loop_
_entity_poly.entity_id
_entity_poly.type
_entity_poly.pdbx_seq_one_letter_code
_entity_poly.pdbx_strand_id
1 'polypeptide(L)'
;MRNTKILVIFSLLIGLCVVYLQMNTFQFEHSTYYAAFRYRFKVDRIFTDLWTKTALESDCFAYKYEYPYIFLYGIGGYTKVNLIPFYGETIKVVNETYYRNIPDDLRSDVLSSLSQLNESYLWGIEIRYDFIGLPKRDIDIFKELQRKGSEKKVNYIKRKSYYASDKKFMKEYIDSEKGLDMLDKKLEGITLELENK
;
A
#
# COMPACT_ATOMS: atom_id res chain seq x y z
N MET A 1 -22.41 -26.57 -34.63
CA MET A 1 -21.79 -25.30 -35.10
C MET A 1 -22.39 -24.03 -34.50
N ARG A 2 -23.72 -23.83 -34.43
CA ARG A 2 -24.34 -22.59 -33.89
C ARG A 2 -24.02 -22.33 -32.41
N ASN A 3 -24.09 -23.37 -31.57
CA ASN A 3 -23.84 -23.25 -30.13
C ASN A 3 -22.37 -22.94 -29.81
N THR A 4 -21.43 -23.47 -30.61
CA THR A 4 -19.99 -23.20 -30.46
C THR A 4 -19.65 -21.73 -30.73
N LYS A 5 -20.28 -21.11 -31.74
CA LYS A 5 -20.08 -19.68 -32.03
C LYS A 5 -20.62 -18.78 -30.92
N ILE A 6 -21.79 -19.13 -30.35
CA ILE A 6 -22.39 -18.41 -29.23
C ILE A 6 -21.50 -18.52 -27.98
N LEU A 7 -21.01 -19.71 -27.66
CA LEU A 7 -20.07 -19.93 -26.55
C LEU A 7 -18.79 -19.11 -26.71
N VAL A 8 -18.20 -19.08 -27.91
CA VAL A 8 -16.98 -18.29 -28.18
C VAL A 8 -17.24 -16.79 -28.00
N ILE A 9 -18.35 -16.27 -28.51
CA ILE A 9 -18.71 -14.85 -28.34
C ILE A 9 -18.93 -14.52 -26.87
N PHE A 10 -19.62 -15.40 -26.14
CA PHE A 10 -19.87 -15.20 -24.71
C PHE A 10 -18.57 -15.21 -23.90
N SER A 11 -17.64 -16.12 -24.19
CA SER A 11 -16.32 -16.16 -23.56
C SER A 11 -15.49 -14.90 -23.85
N LEU A 12 -15.54 -14.37 -25.08
CA LEU A 12 -14.86 -13.12 -25.43
C LEU A 12 -15.45 -11.92 -24.68
N LEU A 13 -16.78 -11.85 -24.56
CA LEU A 13 -17.46 -10.79 -23.81
C LEU A 13 -17.08 -10.85 -22.32
N ILE A 14 -17.06 -12.04 -21.71
CA ILE A 14 -16.61 -12.22 -20.33
C ILE A 14 -15.16 -11.75 -20.18
N GLY A 15 -14.27 -12.16 -21.10
CA GLY A 15 -12.87 -11.73 -21.08
C GLY A 15 -12.72 -10.21 -21.12
N LEU A 16 -13.45 -9.55 -22.02
CA LEU A 16 -13.46 -8.08 -22.13
C LEU A 16 -14.02 -7.41 -20.87
N CYS A 17 -15.09 -7.94 -20.28
CA CYS A 17 -15.63 -7.45 -19.01
C CYS A 17 -14.61 -7.58 -17.88
N VAL A 18 -13.92 -8.71 -17.78
CA VAL A 18 -12.88 -8.91 -16.74
C VAL A 18 -11.75 -7.91 -16.92
N VAL A 19 -11.23 -7.74 -18.14
CA VAL A 19 -10.17 -6.76 -18.43
C VAL A 19 -10.63 -5.34 -18.09
N TYR A 20 -11.86 -4.98 -18.47
CA TYR A 20 -12.44 -3.67 -18.14
C TYR A 20 -12.51 -3.44 -16.62
N LEU A 21 -12.98 -4.43 -15.85
CA LEU A 21 -13.06 -4.34 -14.39
C LEU A 21 -11.67 -4.27 -13.73
N GLN A 22 -10.64 -4.88 -14.32
CA GLN A 22 -9.27 -4.85 -13.80
C GLN A 22 -8.59 -3.50 -14.02
N MET A 23 -8.80 -2.88 -15.18
CA MET A 23 -8.14 -1.62 -15.56
C MET A 23 -8.81 -0.37 -14.96
N ASN A 24 -10.12 -0.43 -14.72
CA ASN A 24 -10.89 0.72 -14.25
C ASN A 24 -11.01 0.74 -12.73
N THR A 25 -11.15 1.95 -12.19
CA THR A 25 -11.42 2.19 -10.77
C THR A 25 -12.89 2.54 -10.57
N PHE A 26 -13.49 2.07 -9.49
CA PHE A 26 -14.90 2.30 -9.19
C PHE A 26 -15.04 3.11 -7.90
N GLN A 27 -15.60 4.30 -8.02
CA GLN A 27 -15.81 5.22 -6.91
C GLN A 27 -17.20 5.01 -6.29
N PHE A 28 -17.23 4.81 -4.98
CA PHE A 28 -18.43 4.86 -4.15
C PHE A 28 -18.18 5.87 -3.03
N GLU A 29 -19.24 6.40 -2.45
CA GLU A 29 -19.26 7.58 -1.57
C GLU A 29 -18.04 7.78 -0.66
N HIS A 30 -17.54 6.72 -0.02
CA HIS A 30 -16.39 6.77 0.88
C HIS A 30 -15.27 5.78 0.53
N SER A 31 -15.27 5.19 -0.67
CA SER A 31 -14.31 4.16 -1.07
C SER A 31 -14.08 4.07 -2.57
N THR A 32 -12.81 4.01 -2.96
CA THR A 32 -12.39 3.63 -4.32
C THR A 32 -12.09 2.13 -4.38
N TYR A 33 -12.53 1.44 -5.42
CA TYR A 33 -12.24 0.03 -5.65
C TYR A 33 -11.35 -0.15 -6.88
N TYR A 34 -10.44 -1.13 -6.79
CA TYR A 34 -9.45 -1.46 -7.82
C TYR A 34 -9.46 -2.96 -8.10
N ALA A 35 -8.92 -3.33 -9.27
CA ALA A 35 -8.66 -4.73 -9.66
C ALA A 35 -9.90 -5.63 -9.54
N ALA A 36 -10.99 -5.28 -10.23
CA ALA A 36 -12.27 -5.97 -10.12
C ALA A 36 -12.74 -6.18 -8.67
N PHE A 37 -12.71 -5.09 -7.88
CA PHE A 37 -13.16 -5.05 -6.48
C PHE A 37 -12.34 -5.89 -5.50
N ARG A 38 -11.12 -6.33 -5.87
CA ARG A 38 -10.21 -6.96 -4.91
C ARG A 38 -9.71 -5.98 -3.86
N TYR A 39 -9.29 -4.79 -4.28
CA TYR A 39 -8.76 -3.79 -3.36
C TYR A 39 -9.75 -2.66 -3.12
N ARG A 40 -9.75 -2.16 -1.89
CA ARG A 40 -10.58 -1.04 -1.45
C ARG A 40 -9.70 0.02 -0.80
N PHE A 41 -9.88 1.26 -1.23
CA PHE A 41 -9.27 2.42 -0.62
C PHE A 41 -10.34 3.27 0.07
N LYS A 42 -10.42 3.16 1.39
CA LYS A 42 -11.46 3.79 2.21
C LYS A 42 -11.00 5.18 2.65
N VAL A 43 -11.79 6.20 2.30
CA VAL A 43 -11.57 7.63 2.65
C VAL A 43 -10.15 8.11 2.31
N ASP A 44 -9.59 7.61 1.20
CA ASP A 44 -8.21 7.86 0.75
C ASP A 44 -7.17 7.74 1.87
N ARG A 45 -7.40 6.79 2.77
CA ARG A 45 -6.60 6.61 3.99
C ARG A 45 -6.23 5.15 4.22
N ILE A 46 -7.19 4.23 4.15
CA ILE A 46 -6.95 2.82 4.45
C ILE A 46 -7.02 2.03 3.14
N PHE A 47 -5.92 1.42 2.73
CA PHE A 47 -5.84 0.55 1.56
C PHE A 47 -5.86 -0.91 1.98
N THR A 48 -6.93 -1.63 1.63
CA THR A 48 -7.20 -3.00 2.06
C THR A 48 -7.32 -3.93 0.86
N ASP A 49 -6.74 -5.13 0.95
CA ASP A 49 -7.09 -6.26 0.09
C ASP A 49 -8.26 -7.03 0.71
N LEU A 50 -9.39 -7.04 0.01
CA LEU A 50 -10.62 -7.65 0.49
C LEU A 50 -10.61 -9.17 0.40
N TRP A 51 -9.74 -9.76 -0.42
CA TRP A 51 -9.65 -11.22 -0.56
C TRP A 51 -8.90 -11.82 0.63
N THR A 52 -7.77 -11.21 1.00
CA THR A 52 -6.97 -11.62 2.15
C THR A 52 -7.44 -11.00 3.46
N LYS A 53 -8.30 -9.96 3.40
CA LYS A 53 -8.77 -9.17 4.54
C LYS A 53 -7.63 -8.48 5.29
N THR A 54 -6.61 -8.01 4.56
CA THR A 54 -5.43 -7.35 5.13
C THR A 54 -5.35 -5.89 4.73
N ALA A 55 -5.01 -5.02 5.69
CA ALA A 55 -4.67 -3.63 5.45
C ALA A 55 -3.21 -3.53 4.99
N LEU A 56 -3.00 -3.21 3.73
CA LEU A 56 -1.66 -2.97 3.16
C LEU A 56 -1.11 -1.61 3.60
N GLU A 57 -1.99 -0.62 3.78
CA GLU A 57 -1.66 0.66 4.39
C GLU A 57 -2.83 1.17 5.23
N SER A 58 -2.55 1.50 6.49
CA SER A 58 -3.56 1.89 7.47
C SER A 58 -3.84 3.39 7.46
N ASP A 59 -2.80 4.19 7.17
CA ASP A 59 -2.84 5.64 7.24
C ASP A 59 -2.03 6.22 6.08
N CYS A 60 -2.63 6.24 4.89
CA CYS A 60 -2.01 6.75 3.68
C CYS A 60 -1.93 8.28 3.66
N PHE A 61 -0.73 8.79 3.39
CA PHE A 61 -0.42 10.21 3.25
C PHE A 61 -0.43 10.66 1.79
N ALA A 62 0.01 9.81 0.87
CA ALA A 62 -0.07 10.04 -0.57
C ALA A 62 -0.07 8.72 -1.33
N TYR A 63 -0.68 8.73 -2.51
CA TYR A 63 -0.69 7.58 -3.40
C TYR A 63 -0.62 7.98 -4.87
N LYS A 64 -0.25 7.02 -5.71
CA LYS A 64 -0.25 7.15 -7.17
C LYS A 64 -0.74 5.86 -7.79
N TYR A 65 -1.77 5.96 -8.62
CA TYR A 65 -2.29 4.84 -9.40
C TYR A 65 -1.73 4.92 -10.82
N GLU A 66 -0.97 3.89 -11.22
CA GLU A 66 -0.43 3.69 -12.57
C GLU A 66 -0.60 2.22 -12.93
N TYR A 67 -1.73 1.84 -13.54
CA TYR A 67 -2.02 0.44 -13.88
C TYR A 67 -0.80 -0.25 -14.53
N PRO A 68 -0.39 -1.44 -14.06
CA PRO A 68 -1.07 -2.32 -13.10
C PRO A 68 -0.72 -2.09 -11.63
N TYR A 69 -0.12 -0.95 -11.27
CA TYR A 69 0.38 -0.69 -9.93
C TYR A 69 -0.38 0.42 -9.20
N ILE A 70 -0.44 0.29 -7.89
CA ILE A 70 -0.69 1.42 -6.99
C ILE A 70 0.48 1.55 -6.03
N PHE A 71 0.97 2.77 -5.89
CA PHE A 71 2.04 3.15 -4.99
C PHE A 71 1.44 3.94 -3.83
N LEU A 72 1.86 3.62 -2.61
CA LEU A 72 1.35 4.18 -1.37
C LEU A 72 2.52 4.65 -0.51
N TYR A 73 2.36 5.82 0.10
CA TYR A 73 3.18 6.33 1.19
C TYR A 73 2.26 6.59 2.38
N GLY A 74 2.58 6.02 3.54
CA GLY A 74 1.77 6.12 4.75
C GLY A 74 2.55 5.81 6.01
N ILE A 75 1.86 5.69 7.14
CA ILE A 75 2.50 5.43 8.43
C ILE A 75 3.27 4.11 8.45
N GLY A 76 2.81 3.11 7.67
CA GLY A 76 3.47 1.81 7.53
C GLY A 76 4.71 1.85 6.64
N GLY A 77 5.02 2.97 6.01
CA GLY A 77 6.14 3.13 5.07
C GLY A 77 5.68 3.24 3.62
N TYR A 78 6.35 2.52 2.72
CA TYR A 78 6.14 2.62 1.28
C TYR A 78 5.67 1.29 0.73
N THR A 79 4.67 1.32 -0.16
CA THR A 79 4.08 0.10 -0.72
C THR A 79 3.90 0.26 -2.23
N LYS A 80 4.31 -0.74 -2.99
CA LYS A 80 3.94 -0.92 -4.40
C LYS A 80 3.12 -2.19 -4.48
N VAL A 81 1.89 -2.09 -4.93
CA VAL A 81 0.97 -3.23 -5.04
C VAL A 81 0.74 -3.52 -6.50
N ASN A 82 0.98 -4.77 -6.92
CA ASN A 82 0.53 -5.23 -8.22
C ASN A 82 -0.96 -5.59 -8.15
N LEU A 83 -1.76 -4.93 -8.97
CA LEU A 83 -3.20 -5.09 -9.00
C LEU A 83 -3.64 -6.27 -9.87
N ILE A 84 -2.76 -6.82 -10.70
CA ILE A 84 -3.09 -8.00 -11.49
C ILE A 84 -3.20 -9.22 -10.54
N PRO A 85 -4.33 -9.94 -10.55
CA PRO A 85 -4.48 -11.16 -9.77
C PRO A 85 -3.43 -12.22 -10.17
N PHE A 86 -2.85 -12.91 -9.17
CA PHE A 86 -1.93 -14.04 -9.35
C PHE A 86 -0.60 -13.75 -10.07
N TYR A 87 -0.38 -12.51 -10.54
CA TYR A 87 0.83 -12.12 -11.26
C TYR A 87 1.45 -10.88 -10.64
N GLY A 88 2.71 -11.03 -10.22
CA GLY A 88 3.58 -9.95 -9.76
C GLY A 88 3.63 -9.79 -8.25
N GLU A 89 4.63 -9.03 -7.82
CA GLU A 89 5.07 -8.92 -6.44
C GLU A 89 4.58 -7.60 -5.83
N THR A 90 3.99 -7.68 -4.65
CA THR A 90 3.76 -6.51 -3.81
C THR A 90 5.05 -6.22 -3.06
N ILE A 91 5.58 -5.00 -3.13
CA ILE A 91 6.77 -4.60 -2.38
C ILE A 91 6.32 -3.71 -1.23
N LYS A 92 6.71 -4.04 0.00
CA LYS A 92 6.50 -3.22 1.19
C LYS A 92 7.84 -2.86 1.82
N VAL A 93 8.25 -1.60 1.70
CA VAL A 93 9.37 -1.05 2.46
C VAL A 93 8.83 -0.53 3.78
N VAL A 94 9.17 -1.20 4.88
CA VAL A 94 8.46 -1.07 6.15
C VAL A 94 9.03 0.04 7.03
N ASN A 95 8.12 0.77 7.67
CA ASN A 95 8.44 1.48 8.90
C ASN A 95 8.47 0.48 10.06
N GLU A 96 9.66 -0.04 10.39
CA GLU A 96 9.83 -1.06 11.43
C GLU A 96 9.19 -0.68 12.76
N THR A 97 9.40 0.57 13.19
CA THR A 97 8.95 1.01 14.49
C THR A 97 7.42 1.02 14.59
N TYR A 98 6.74 1.33 13.49
CA TYR A 98 5.28 1.21 13.42
C TYR A 98 4.82 -0.24 13.59
N TYR A 99 5.40 -1.16 12.84
CA TYR A 99 4.98 -2.56 12.86
C TYR A 99 5.32 -3.29 14.16
N ARG A 100 6.38 -2.89 14.88
CA ARG A 100 6.70 -3.43 16.22
C ARG A 100 5.59 -3.20 17.25
N ASN A 101 4.73 -2.21 17.03
CA ASN A 101 3.62 -1.88 17.92
C ASN A 101 2.31 -2.56 17.53
N ILE A 102 2.27 -3.36 16.45
CA ILE A 102 1.07 -4.07 16.01
C ILE A 102 1.16 -5.53 16.43
N PRO A 103 0.25 -6.02 17.31
CA PRO A 103 0.22 -7.43 17.70
C PRO A 103 -0.08 -8.35 16.52
N ASP A 104 0.57 -9.52 16.47
CA ASP A 104 0.37 -10.49 15.39
C ASP A 104 -1.02 -11.14 15.39
N ASP A 105 -1.67 -11.22 16.56
CA ASP A 105 -3.02 -11.74 16.74
C ASP A 105 -4.13 -10.72 16.43
N LEU A 106 -3.77 -9.46 16.12
CA LEU A 106 -4.73 -8.38 15.86
C LEU A 106 -5.43 -8.57 14.50
N ARG A 107 -6.64 -9.12 14.49
CA ARG A 107 -7.46 -9.20 13.27
C ARG A 107 -8.26 -7.91 13.07
N SER A 108 -7.85 -7.08 12.10
CA SER A 108 -8.51 -5.81 11.78
C SER A 108 -8.52 -5.55 10.27
N ASP A 109 -9.59 -4.92 9.77
CA ASP A 109 -9.65 -4.44 8.39
C ASP A 109 -8.93 -3.08 8.19
N VAL A 110 -8.38 -2.52 9.27
CA VAL A 110 -7.68 -1.24 9.32
C VAL A 110 -6.19 -1.40 9.66
N LEU A 111 -5.81 -2.45 10.38
CA LEU A 111 -4.44 -2.70 10.83
C LEU A 111 -4.06 -4.15 10.53
N SER A 112 -2.86 -4.36 10.02
CA SER A 112 -2.30 -5.70 9.85
C SER A 112 -0.84 -5.71 10.29
N SER A 113 -0.43 -6.77 10.99
CA SER A 113 0.97 -6.96 11.37
C SER A 113 1.81 -7.45 10.16
N LEU A 114 3.14 -7.44 10.29
CA LEU A 114 4.00 -8.01 9.25
C LEU A 114 3.80 -9.52 9.10
N SER A 115 3.57 -10.24 10.21
CA SER A 115 3.25 -11.67 10.17
C SER A 115 1.99 -11.92 9.34
N GLN A 116 0.93 -11.14 9.58
CA GLN A 116 -0.33 -11.30 8.83
C GLN A 116 -0.17 -10.98 7.34
N LEU A 117 0.57 -9.94 6.99
CA LEU A 117 0.87 -9.62 5.60
C LEU A 117 1.64 -10.76 4.93
N ASN A 118 2.65 -11.30 5.61
CA ASN A 118 3.46 -12.40 5.11
C ASN A 118 2.66 -13.71 4.97
N GLU A 119 1.79 -14.03 5.93
CA GLU A 119 0.92 -15.21 5.88
C GLU A 119 -0.14 -15.12 4.78
N SER A 120 -0.67 -13.91 4.56
CA SER A 120 -1.76 -13.69 3.61
C SER A 120 -1.32 -13.66 2.16
N TYR A 121 -0.14 -13.08 1.89
CA TYR A 121 0.42 -12.99 0.55
C TYR A 121 1.43 -14.08 0.24
N LEU A 122 1.96 -14.78 1.27
CA LEU A 122 3.02 -15.77 1.14
C LEU A 122 4.17 -15.21 0.28
N TRP A 123 4.48 -15.86 -0.84
CA TRP A 123 5.51 -15.46 -1.79
C TRP A 123 5.12 -14.28 -2.71
N GLY A 124 3.90 -13.74 -2.57
CA GLY A 124 3.39 -12.60 -3.34
C GLY A 124 3.69 -11.23 -2.74
N ILE A 125 4.35 -11.18 -1.57
CA ILE A 125 4.81 -9.94 -0.94
C ILE A 125 6.30 -10.01 -0.61
N GLU A 126 7.02 -8.94 -0.95
CA GLU A 126 8.39 -8.71 -0.55
C GLU A 126 8.44 -7.64 0.55
N ILE A 127 8.80 -8.05 1.76
CA ILE A 127 9.01 -7.14 2.88
C ILE A 127 10.47 -6.70 2.90
N ARG A 128 10.71 -5.39 2.80
CA ARG A 128 12.04 -4.77 2.78
C ARG A 128 12.20 -3.74 3.90
N TYR A 129 13.44 -3.54 4.35
CA TYR A 129 13.80 -2.60 5.43
C TYR A 129 14.62 -1.37 4.94
N ASP A 130 14.89 -1.36 3.65
CA ASP A 130 15.56 -0.31 2.90
C ASP A 130 15.05 -0.33 1.45
N PHE A 131 15.51 0.64 0.64
CA PHE A 131 15.17 0.72 -0.77
C PHE A 131 16.32 0.27 -1.69
N ILE A 132 17.35 -0.38 -1.16
CA ILE A 132 18.51 -0.83 -1.93
C ILE A 132 18.06 -1.89 -2.93
N GLY A 133 18.50 -1.73 -4.18
CA GLY A 133 18.15 -2.63 -5.27
C GLY A 133 16.74 -2.46 -5.83
N LEU A 134 15.94 -1.51 -5.32
CA LEU A 134 14.67 -1.17 -5.97
C LEU A 134 14.91 -0.45 -7.30
N PRO A 135 14.02 -0.63 -8.30
CA PRO A 135 14.12 0.08 -9.57
C PRO A 135 14.11 1.60 -9.37
N LYS A 136 14.95 2.33 -10.10
CA LYS A 136 15.01 3.80 -10.05
C LYS A 136 13.63 4.45 -10.22
N ARG A 137 12.80 3.92 -11.11
CA ARG A 137 11.41 4.38 -11.30
C ARG A 137 10.57 4.28 -10.02
N ASP A 138 10.70 3.18 -9.27
CA ASP A 138 9.95 2.99 -8.03
C ASP A 138 10.45 3.97 -6.95
N ILE A 139 11.77 4.18 -6.86
CA ILE A 139 12.39 5.19 -5.98
C ILE A 139 11.87 6.60 -6.30
N ASP A 140 11.84 6.97 -7.58
CA ASP A 140 11.39 8.30 -8.01
C ASP A 140 9.91 8.53 -7.68
N ILE A 141 9.06 7.51 -7.86
CA ILE A 141 7.64 7.57 -7.46
C ILE A 141 7.53 7.70 -5.94
N PHE A 142 8.28 6.93 -5.16
CA PHE A 142 8.24 7.03 -3.70
C PHE A 142 8.66 8.41 -3.20
N LYS A 143 9.67 9.05 -3.81
CA LYS A 143 10.04 10.44 -3.50
C LYS A 143 8.94 11.43 -3.86
N GLU A 144 8.30 11.23 -5.01
CA GLU A 144 7.14 12.04 -5.41
C GLU A 144 6.02 11.95 -4.35
N LEU A 145 5.73 10.74 -3.85
CA LEU A 145 4.74 10.50 -2.82
C LEU A 145 5.14 11.09 -1.46
N GLN A 146 6.40 10.93 -1.04
CA GLN A 146 6.93 11.54 0.17
C GLN A 146 6.69 13.05 0.17
N ARG A 147 7.06 13.72 -0.93
CA ARG A 147 6.88 15.18 -1.09
C ARG A 147 5.40 15.56 -1.02
N LYS A 148 4.53 14.87 -1.77
CA LYS A 148 3.08 15.14 -1.79
C LYS A 148 2.39 14.84 -0.45
N GLY A 149 2.84 13.82 0.27
CA GLY A 149 2.23 13.35 1.52
C GLY A 149 2.73 14.07 2.77
N SER A 150 3.80 14.85 2.66
CA SER A 150 4.45 15.54 3.80
C SER A 150 3.47 16.34 4.66
N GLU A 151 2.59 17.13 4.06
CA GLU A 151 1.58 17.89 4.80
C GLU A 151 0.58 16.98 5.52
N LYS A 152 0.08 15.93 4.85
CA LYS A 152 -0.87 14.97 5.44
C LYS A 152 -0.23 14.18 6.58
N LYS A 153 1.06 13.84 6.49
CA LYS A 153 1.88 13.26 7.57
C LYS A 153 1.94 14.20 8.77
N VAL A 154 2.34 15.46 8.59
CA VAL A 154 2.39 16.46 9.67
C VAL A 154 1.02 16.64 10.33
N ASN A 155 -0.05 16.71 9.54
CA ASN A 155 -1.41 16.84 10.05
C ASN A 155 -1.91 15.58 10.76
N TYR A 156 -1.45 14.39 10.37
CA TYR A 156 -1.70 13.14 11.08
C TYR A 156 -1.06 13.17 12.47
N ILE A 157 0.22 13.58 12.53
CA ILE A 157 1.01 13.75 13.76
C ILE A 157 0.38 14.72 14.74
N LYS A 158 0.04 15.93 14.28
CA LYS A 158 -0.63 16.94 15.10
C LYS A 158 -1.97 16.47 15.67
N ARG A 159 -2.76 15.73 14.88
CA ARG A 159 -4.06 15.22 15.36
C ARG A 159 -3.87 14.16 16.42
N LYS A 160 -2.97 13.19 16.21
CA LYS A 160 -2.78 12.08 17.14
C LYS A 160 -2.17 12.53 18.46
N SER A 161 -1.27 13.51 18.46
CA SER A 161 -0.73 14.08 19.71
C SER A 161 -1.78 14.78 20.57
N TYR A 162 -2.85 15.32 19.96
CA TYR A 162 -3.94 15.97 20.69
C TYR A 162 -4.84 14.98 21.45
N TYR A 163 -5.06 13.77 20.91
CA TYR A 163 -6.00 12.79 21.46
C TYR A 163 -5.37 11.80 22.45
N ALA A 164 -4.07 11.89 22.67
CA ALA A 164 -3.36 10.88 23.43
C ALA A 164 -3.15 11.33 24.88
N SER A 165 -4.11 10.99 25.73
CA SER A 165 -4.03 11.18 27.19
C SER A 165 -3.12 10.16 27.88
N ASP A 166 -2.75 9.07 27.19
CA ASP A 166 -1.90 8.01 27.71
C ASP A 166 -0.44 8.17 27.24
N LYS A 167 0.49 8.27 28.21
CA LYS A 167 1.93 8.38 27.98
C LYS A 167 2.52 7.18 27.23
N LYS A 168 1.99 5.96 27.44
CA LYS A 168 2.46 4.75 26.75
C LYS A 168 2.08 4.81 25.27
N PHE A 169 0.82 5.11 24.99
CA PHE A 169 0.31 5.28 23.63
C PHE A 169 1.04 6.41 22.87
N MET A 170 1.34 7.52 23.55
CA MET A 170 2.15 8.60 22.97
C MET A 170 3.55 8.16 22.57
N LYS A 171 4.19 7.32 23.37
CA LYS A 171 5.55 6.84 23.08
C LYS A 171 5.57 5.99 21.81
N GLU A 172 4.66 5.02 21.70
CA GLU A 172 4.53 4.15 20.53
C GLU A 172 4.27 4.97 19.25
N TYR A 173 3.46 6.03 19.37
CA TYR A 173 3.16 6.94 18.26
C TYR A 173 4.39 7.74 17.80
N ILE A 174 5.07 8.41 18.73
CA ILE A 174 6.28 9.19 18.46
C ILE A 174 7.38 8.29 17.87
N ASP A 175 7.50 7.07 18.38
CA ASP A 175 8.49 6.12 17.89
C ASP A 175 8.15 5.68 16.45
N SER A 176 6.87 5.49 16.13
CA SER A 176 6.42 5.21 14.76
C SER A 176 6.71 6.37 13.80
N GLU A 177 6.49 7.62 14.23
CA GLU A 177 6.86 8.83 13.47
C GLU A 177 8.36 8.88 13.19
N LYS A 178 9.20 8.71 14.22
CA LYS A 178 10.66 8.69 14.08
C LYS A 178 11.13 7.59 13.14
N GLY A 179 10.51 6.41 13.21
CA GLY A 179 10.81 5.30 12.29
C GLY A 179 10.53 5.68 10.83
N LEU A 180 9.43 6.39 10.58
CA LEU A 180 9.11 6.89 9.24
C LEU A 180 10.10 7.98 8.80
N ASP A 181 10.48 8.91 9.67
CA ASP A 181 11.49 9.94 9.36
C ASP A 181 12.86 9.32 9.02
N MET A 182 13.26 8.26 9.72
CA MET A 182 14.47 7.52 9.41
C MET A 182 14.38 6.85 8.03
N LEU A 183 13.22 6.28 7.70
CA LEU A 183 12.99 5.66 6.40
C LEU A 183 13.00 6.69 5.27
N ASP A 184 12.37 7.85 5.47
CA ASP A 184 12.35 8.99 4.56
C ASP A 184 13.78 9.48 4.26
N LYS A 185 14.63 9.60 5.29
CA LYS A 185 16.06 9.94 5.11
C LYS A 185 16.84 8.88 4.33
N LYS A 186 16.55 7.60 4.54
CA LYS A 186 17.15 6.51 3.73
C LYS A 186 16.78 6.66 2.25
N LEU A 187 15.52 6.97 1.95
CA LEU A 187 15.05 7.19 0.58
C LEU A 187 15.78 8.36 -0.11
N GLU A 188 15.99 9.45 0.62
CA GLU A 188 16.74 10.61 0.14
C GLU A 188 18.23 10.26 -0.11
N GLY A 189 18.85 9.51 0.82
CA GLY A 189 20.26 9.10 0.74
C GLY A 189 20.60 8.19 -0.44
N ILE A 190 19.66 7.36 -0.91
CA ILE A 190 19.87 6.44 -2.04
C ILE A 190 20.16 7.16 -3.36
N THR A 191 19.72 8.42 -3.48
CA THR A 191 20.04 9.27 -4.65
C THR A 191 21.54 9.46 -4.82
N LEU A 192 22.27 9.65 -3.71
CA LEU A 192 23.71 9.89 -3.74
C LEU A 192 24.48 8.64 -4.20
N GLU A 193 23.94 7.44 -3.99
CA GLU A 193 24.59 6.20 -4.42
C GLU A 193 24.29 5.84 -5.89
N LEU A 194 23.10 6.22 -6.38
CA LEU A 194 22.67 5.99 -7.77
C LEU A 194 23.18 7.04 -8.76
N GLU A 195 23.52 8.25 -8.30
CA GLU A 195 24.12 9.31 -9.13
C GLU A 195 25.65 9.22 -9.22
N ASN A 196 26.30 8.50 -8.29
CA ASN A 196 27.75 8.29 -8.24
C ASN A 196 28.20 6.94 -8.87
N LYS A 197 27.30 6.23 -9.55
CA LYS A 197 27.57 5.02 -10.35
C LYS A 197 27.20 5.25 -11.81
#